data_AF-A0A6C0D1B6-F1
#
_entry.id   AF-A0A6C0D1B6-F1
#
_cell.length_a   1.000
_cell.length_b   1.000
_cell.length_c   1.000
_cell.angle_alpha   90.00
_cell.angle_beta   90.00
_cell.angle_gamma   90.00
#
_symmetry.space_group_name_H-M   'P 1'
#
loop_
_entity.id
_entity.type
_entity.pdbx_description
1 polymer ?
#
loop_
_entity_poly.entity_id
_entity_poly.type
_entity_poly.pdbx_seq_one_letter_code
_entity_poly.pdbx_strand_id
1 'polypeptide(L)'
;MCVNDTTSLAAFICGIFTIIAMIIIIPSPTIIAIGLIWLWVLFMQLSEYLIWIDQKCGKVNNLGTNMALIFNLTQPIFAYLVLINISTNIPVVYKYSATSVILLYICTILYQMNNNSKFTCIKPSDKCIGLNLDWWNKFKNSGFIYLITLLAIILLLVRPMSIAIFSSLFIIIALLISMKFYSCNSPSMWCLLVVVYPLFLTLFVKILKIKV
;
A
#
# COMPACT_ATOMS: atom_id res chain seq x y z
N MET A 1 2.10 9.05 6.45
CA MET A 1 1.77 9.93 5.38
C MET A 1 2.88 10.94 5.42
N CYS A 2 3.26 11.40 4.25
CA CYS A 2 4.35 12.32 4.07
C CYS A 2 4.13 13.58 4.93
N VAL A 3 5.23 14.22 5.28
CA VAL A 3 5.27 15.34 6.23
C VAL A 3 4.88 16.68 5.61
N ASN A 4 4.88 16.80 4.28
CA ASN A 4 4.48 17.99 3.54
C ASN A 4 4.17 17.65 2.07
N ASP A 5 3.62 18.62 1.34
CA ASP A 5 3.32 18.56 -0.09
C ASP A 5 4.53 18.16 -0.94
N THR A 6 5.69 18.79 -0.67
CA THR A 6 6.92 18.59 -1.45
C THR A 6 7.39 17.14 -1.35
N THR A 7 7.34 16.57 -0.14
CA THR A 7 7.73 15.18 0.11
C THR A 7 6.71 14.21 -0.52
N SER A 8 5.41 14.51 -0.45
CA SER A 8 4.38 13.71 -1.13
C SER A 8 4.59 13.66 -2.64
N LEU A 9 4.81 14.81 -3.27
CA LEU A 9 5.01 14.89 -4.72
C LEU A 9 6.33 14.24 -5.15
N ALA A 10 7.42 14.49 -4.40
CA ALA A 10 8.71 13.86 -4.66
C ALA A 10 8.62 12.33 -4.54
N ALA A 11 7.97 11.82 -3.49
CA ALA A 11 7.77 10.38 -3.31
C ALA A 11 6.93 9.78 -4.45
N PHE A 12 5.89 10.48 -4.91
CA PHE A 12 5.09 10.06 -6.06
C PHE A 12 5.94 9.95 -7.34
N ILE A 13 6.69 11.01 -7.68
CA ILE A 13 7.49 11.05 -8.91
C ILE A 13 8.63 10.02 -8.85
N CYS A 14 9.42 10.00 -7.76
CA CYS A 14 10.50 9.05 -7.59
C CYS A 14 10.00 7.60 -7.51
N GLY A 15 8.83 7.36 -6.91
CA GLY A 15 8.17 6.06 -6.89
C GLY A 15 7.87 5.54 -8.29
N ILE A 16 7.34 6.40 -9.18
CA ILE A 16 7.07 6.02 -10.58
C ILE A 16 8.37 5.59 -11.26
N PHE A 17 9.42 6.40 -11.15
CA PHE A 17 10.70 6.09 -11.79
C PHE A 17 11.34 4.81 -11.26
N THR A 18 11.31 4.59 -9.95
CA THR A 18 11.90 3.38 -9.33
C THR A 18 11.10 2.12 -9.69
N ILE A 19 9.77 2.19 -9.78
CA ILE A 19 8.92 1.08 -10.25
C ILE A 19 9.21 0.77 -11.73
N ILE A 20 9.24 1.78 -12.60
CA ILE A 20 9.53 1.59 -14.02
C ILE A 20 10.93 1.00 -14.21
N ALA A 21 11.93 1.52 -13.49
CA ALA A 21 13.30 0.99 -13.53
C ALA A 21 13.34 -0.49 -13.12
N MET A 22 12.67 -0.87 -12.03
CA MET A 22 12.58 -2.27 -11.60
C MET A 22 12.00 -3.18 -12.68
N ILE A 23 10.90 -2.76 -13.33
CA ILE A 23 10.24 -3.53 -14.40
C ILE A 23 11.18 -3.70 -15.61
N ILE A 24 11.91 -2.65 -16.00
CA ILE A 24 12.85 -2.71 -17.13
C ILE A 24 14.05 -3.61 -16.81
N ILE A 25 14.56 -3.57 -15.58
CA ILE A 25 15.78 -4.31 -15.17
C ILE A 25 15.50 -5.81 -14.95
N ILE A 26 14.29 -6.16 -14.53
CA ILE A 26 13.85 -7.54 -14.23
C ILE A 26 12.48 -7.80 -14.89
N PRO A 27 12.42 -7.89 -16.23
CA PRO A 27 11.15 -8.05 -16.91
C PRO A 27 10.63 -9.48 -16.71
N SER A 28 9.67 -9.64 -15.79
CA SER A 28 8.91 -10.88 -15.62
C SER A 28 7.46 -10.58 -15.23
N PRO A 29 6.50 -11.49 -15.50
CA PRO A 29 5.09 -11.28 -15.14
C PRO A 29 4.89 -10.96 -13.65
N THR A 30 5.63 -11.64 -12.77
CA THR A 30 5.59 -11.38 -11.32
C THR A 30 6.08 -9.98 -10.97
N ILE A 31 7.21 -9.53 -11.54
CA ILE A 31 7.74 -8.19 -11.24
C ILE A 31 6.83 -7.10 -11.79
N ILE A 32 6.26 -7.30 -12.98
CA ILE A 32 5.27 -6.38 -13.55
C ILE A 32 4.05 -6.28 -12.63
N ALA A 33 3.50 -7.42 -12.18
CA ALA A 33 2.38 -7.44 -11.26
C ALA A 33 2.70 -6.72 -9.94
N ILE A 34 3.86 -6.98 -9.34
CA ILE A 34 4.32 -6.29 -8.14
C ILE A 34 4.44 -4.78 -8.41
N GLY A 35 5.03 -4.39 -9.54
CA GLY A 35 5.15 -2.99 -9.94
C GLY A 35 3.79 -2.29 -10.09
N LEU A 36 2.80 -2.95 -10.69
CA LEU A 36 1.44 -2.43 -10.78
C LEU A 36 0.78 -2.25 -9.41
N ILE A 37 0.99 -3.20 -8.49
CA ILE A 37 0.49 -3.11 -7.12
C ILE A 37 1.13 -1.93 -6.39
N TRP A 38 2.44 -1.77 -6.49
CA TRP A 38 3.12 -0.63 -5.88
C TRP A 38 2.75 0.70 -6.53
N LEU A 39 2.44 0.72 -7.83
CA LEU A 39 1.90 1.90 -8.49
C LEU A 39 0.52 2.26 -7.93
N TRP A 40 -0.32 1.26 -7.60
CA TRP A 40 -1.59 1.49 -6.90
C TRP A 40 -1.39 2.06 -5.50
N VAL A 41 -0.44 1.51 -4.73
CA VAL A 41 -0.06 2.06 -3.42
C VAL A 41 0.43 3.51 -3.56
N LEU A 42 1.19 3.81 -4.62
CA LEU A 42 1.79 5.12 -4.88
C LEU A 42 0.76 6.24 -5.10
N PHE A 43 -0.44 5.93 -5.57
CA PHE A 43 -1.51 6.94 -5.67
C PHE A 43 -1.94 7.51 -4.31
N MET A 44 -1.58 6.85 -3.20
CA MET A 44 -1.73 7.43 -1.87
C MET A 44 -0.90 8.72 -1.74
N GLN A 45 0.34 8.75 -2.22
CA GLN A 45 1.22 9.93 -2.14
C GLN A 45 0.66 11.10 -2.96
N LEU A 46 0.05 10.82 -4.12
CA LEU A 46 -0.67 11.85 -4.88
C LEU A 46 -1.87 12.39 -4.09
N SER A 47 -2.61 11.51 -3.43
CA SER A 47 -3.77 11.89 -2.61
C SER A 47 -3.35 12.79 -1.43
N GLU A 48 -2.21 12.49 -0.80
CA GLU A 48 -1.63 13.32 0.26
C GLU A 48 -1.16 14.68 -0.24
N TYR A 49 -0.55 14.73 -1.42
CA TYR A 49 -0.18 16.00 -2.04
C TYR A 49 -1.40 16.91 -2.22
N LEU A 50 -2.51 16.36 -2.75
CA LEU A 50 -3.76 17.11 -2.91
C LEU A 50 -4.33 17.60 -1.56
N ILE A 51 -4.21 16.81 -0.50
CA ILE A 51 -4.60 17.22 0.85
C ILE A 51 -3.71 18.39 1.31
N TRP A 52 -2.39 18.28 1.15
CA TRP A 52 -1.43 19.29 1.61
C TRP A 52 -1.60 20.65 0.95
N ILE A 53 -1.88 20.70 -0.36
CA ILE A 53 -2.06 21.98 -1.07
C ILE A 53 -3.37 22.71 -0.72
N ASP A 54 -4.29 22.05 -0.01
CA ASP A 54 -5.58 22.63 0.41
C ASP A 54 -5.87 22.37 1.89
N GLN A 55 -5.14 23.03 2.79
CA GLN A 55 -5.39 22.94 4.24
C GLN A 55 -6.63 23.71 4.72
N LYS A 56 -7.33 24.41 3.82
CA LYS A 56 -8.59 25.10 4.11
C LYS A 56 -9.81 24.15 4.07
N CYS A 57 -9.61 22.85 3.86
CA CYS A 57 -10.67 21.87 3.64
C CYS A 57 -11.58 22.23 2.45
N GLY A 58 -11.01 22.75 1.37
CA GLY A 58 -11.75 23.01 0.14
C GLY A 58 -12.07 21.73 -0.63
N LYS A 59 -12.46 21.91 -1.90
CA LYS A 59 -12.81 20.79 -2.79
C LYS A 59 -11.62 19.88 -3.07
N VAL A 60 -10.40 20.42 -3.11
CA VAL A 60 -9.19 19.66 -3.43
C VAL A 60 -8.81 18.75 -2.27
N ASN A 61 -8.92 19.25 -1.03
CA ASN A 61 -8.72 18.42 0.17
C ASN A 61 -9.73 17.28 0.24
N ASN A 62 -11.01 17.58 0.02
CA ASN A 62 -12.06 16.56 0.04
C ASN A 62 -11.83 15.50 -1.05
N LEU A 63 -11.41 15.90 -2.25
CA LEU A 63 -11.01 14.98 -3.30
C LEU A 63 -9.83 14.09 -2.86
N GLY A 64 -8.75 14.70 -2.36
CA GLY A 64 -7.57 13.98 -1.88
C GLY A 64 -7.89 13.04 -0.72
N THR A 65 -8.75 13.44 0.20
CA THR A 65 -9.27 12.64 1.33
C THR A 65 -10.00 11.39 0.81
N ASN A 66 -10.92 11.55 -0.14
CA ASN A 66 -11.65 10.42 -0.71
C ASN A 66 -10.74 9.50 -1.53
N MET A 67 -9.83 10.06 -2.32
CA MET A 67 -8.85 9.29 -3.08
C MET A 67 -7.96 8.47 -2.14
N ALA A 68 -7.44 9.09 -1.08
CA ALA A 68 -6.63 8.42 -0.06
C ALA A 68 -7.38 7.25 0.58
N LEU A 69 -8.65 7.45 0.94
CA LEU A 69 -9.50 6.39 1.48
C LEU A 69 -9.66 5.23 0.48
N ILE A 70 -10.01 5.54 -0.77
CA ILE A 70 -10.21 4.55 -1.83
C ILE A 70 -8.93 3.76 -2.08
N PHE A 71 -7.82 4.43 -2.41
CA PHE A 71 -6.57 3.76 -2.74
C PHE A 71 -6.09 2.90 -1.58
N ASN A 72 -6.17 3.39 -0.35
CA ASN A 72 -5.69 2.64 0.81
C ASN A 72 -6.56 1.40 1.11
N LEU A 73 -7.89 1.54 1.15
CA LEU A 73 -8.79 0.41 1.41
C LEU A 73 -8.81 -0.64 0.28
N THR A 74 -8.58 -0.22 -0.96
CA THR A 74 -8.63 -1.12 -2.12
C THR A 74 -7.30 -1.79 -2.43
N GLN A 75 -6.20 -1.44 -1.77
CA GLN A 75 -4.88 -2.06 -2.00
C GLN A 75 -4.90 -3.60 -1.94
N PRO A 76 -5.51 -4.27 -0.94
CA PRO A 76 -5.57 -5.73 -0.94
C PRO A 76 -6.43 -6.30 -2.07
N ILE A 77 -7.49 -5.58 -2.47
CA ILE A 77 -8.38 -5.95 -3.57
C ILE A 77 -7.63 -5.88 -4.89
N PHE A 78 -6.95 -4.76 -5.14
CA PHE A 78 -6.15 -4.56 -6.34
C PHE A 78 -5.00 -5.58 -6.41
N ALA A 79 -4.31 -5.83 -5.29
CA ALA A 79 -3.29 -6.87 -5.21
C ALA A 79 -3.82 -8.25 -5.57
N TYR A 80 -4.97 -8.64 -5.03
CA TYR A 80 -5.63 -9.90 -5.39
C TYR A 80 -5.95 -9.96 -6.89
N LEU A 81 -6.58 -8.92 -7.45
CA LEU A 81 -6.98 -8.88 -8.86
C LEU A 81 -5.77 -8.99 -9.80
N VAL A 82 -4.67 -8.30 -9.50
CA VAL A 82 -3.46 -8.41 -10.33
C VAL A 82 -2.82 -9.78 -10.19
N LEU A 83 -2.64 -10.28 -8.95
CA LEU A 83 -1.90 -11.52 -8.70
C LEU A 83 -2.66 -12.77 -9.15
N ILE A 84 -3.98 -12.83 -9.02
CA ILE A 84 -4.75 -14.01 -9.43
C ILE A 84 -4.62 -14.28 -10.94
N ASN A 85 -4.49 -13.23 -11.74
CA ASN A 85 -4.36 -13.31 -13.20
C ASN A 85 -2.98 -13.79 -13.68
N ILE A 86 -1.91 -13.56 -12.89
CA ILE A 86 -0.56 -14.04 -13.23
C ILE A 86 -0.19 -15.38 -12.58
N SER A 87 -0.99 -15.83 -11.61
CA SER A 87 -0.75 -17.05 -10.81
C SER A 87 -1.13 -18.34 -11.54
N THR A 88 -0.67 -18.57 -12.77
CA THR A 88 -1.10 -19.74 -13.58
C THR A 88 -0.66 -21.07 -12.97
N ASN A 89 0.56 -21.15 -12.43
CA ASN A 89 1.16 -22.38 -11.91
C ASN A 89 0.91 -22.65 -10.42
N ILE A 90 0.00 -21.91 -9.79
CA ILE A 90 -0.30 -22.07 -8.36
C ILE A 90 -1.44 -23.08 -8.18
N PRO A 91 -1.30 -24.06 -7.25
CA PRO A 91 -2.38 -24.98 -6.93
C PRO A 91 -3.69 -24.27 -6.62
N VAL A 92 -4.79 -24.81 -7.15
CA VAL A 92 -6.12 -24.22 -7.08
C VAL A 92 -6.55 -23.92 -5.63
N VAL A 93 -6.13 -24.76 -4.67
CA VAL A 93 -6.43 -24.55 -3.24
C VAL A 93 -5.99 -23.17 -2.75
N TYR A 94 -4.80 -22.70 -3.12
CA TYR A 94 -4.30 -21.38 -2.70
C TYR A 94 -5.08 -20.24 -3.35
N LYS A 95 -5.55 -20.42 -4.58
CA LYS A 95 -6.43 -19.46 -5.26
C LYS A 95 -7.74 -19.33 -4.51
N TYR A 96 -8.39 -20.45 -4.18
CA TYR A 96 -9.62 -20.43 -3.39
C TYR A 96 -9.41 -19.83 -2.01
N SER A 97 -8.32 -20.16 -1.31
CA SER A 97 -7.98 -19.53 -0.03
C SER A 97 -7.82 -18.01 -0.17
N ALA A 98 -7.12 -17.54 -1.20
CA ALA A 98 -6.95 -16.10 -1.46
C ALA A 98 -8.31 -15.42 -1.75
N THR A 99 -9.16 -16.06 -2.56
CA THR A 99 -10.53 -15.60 -2.84
C THR A 99 -11.36 -15.51 -1.56
N SER A 100 -11.32 -16.51 -0.69
CA SER A 100 -12.05 -16.47 0.59
C SER A 100 -11.55 -15.35 1.50
N VAL A 101 -10.23 -15.16 1.60
CA VAL A 101 -9.61 -14.08 2.38
C VAL A 101 -10.05 -12.71 1.88
N ILE A 102 -10.04 -12.47 0.56
CA ILE A 102 -10.42 -11.17 0.01
C ILE A 102 -11.93 -10.90 0.13
N LEU A 103 -12.78 -11.93 -0.01
CA LEU A 103 -14.23 -11.77 0.20
C LEU A 103 -14.54 -11.38 1.65
N LEU A 104 -13.90 -12.03 2.63
CA LEU A 104 -14.03 -11.66 4.04
C LEU A 104 -13.59 -10.21 4.29
N TYR A 105 -12.47 -9.79 3.68
CA TYR A 105 -11.97 -8.43 3.76
C TYR A 105 -12.99 -7.42 3.19
N ILE A 106 -13.52 -7.67 1.98
CA ILE A 106 -14.52 -6.82 1.34
C ILE A 106 -15.77 -6.69 2.22
N CYS A 107 -16.31 -7.80 2.73
CA CYS A 107 -17.45 -7.78 3.64
C CYS A 107 -17.19 -6.93 4.88
N THR A 108 -15.98 -7.04 5.45
CA THR A 108 -15.57 -6.26 6.63
C THR A 108 -15.50 -4.76 6.31
N ILE A 109 -14.86 -4.38 5.20
CA ILE A 109 -14.75 -2.98 4.80
C ILE A 109 -16.12 -2.38 4.49
N LEU A 110 -16.99 -3.09 3.76
CA LEU A 110 -18.35 -2.61 3.45
C LEU A 110 -19.17 -2.41 4.73
N TYR A 111 -19.09 -3.35 5.68
CA TYR A 111 -19.74 -3.20 6.99
C TYR A 111 -19.23 -1.97 7.74
N GLN A 112 -17.91 -1.74 7.77
CA GLN A 112 -17.33 -0.59 8.46
C GLN A 112 -17.64 0.73 7.76
N MET A 113 -17.64 0.78 6.43
CA MET A 113 -18.00 1.98 5.67
C MET A 113 -19.46 2.37 5.87
N ASN A 114 -20.37 1.39 5.98
CA ASN A 114 -21.79 1.66 6.24
C ASN A 114 -22.03 2.25 7.64
N ASN A 115 -21.21 1.89 8.62
CA ASN A 115 -21.39 2.30 10.02
C ASN A 115 -20.64 3.59 10.39
N ASN A 116 -19.85 4.16 9.49
CA ASN A 116 -19.04 5.34 9.76
C ASN A 116 -19.49 6.55 8.94
N SER A 117 -19.31 7.74 9.51
CA SER A 117 -19.63 9.00 8.83
C SER A 117 -18.66 9.28 7.67
N LYS A 118 -19.11 10.07 6.69
CA LYS A 118 -18.29 10.49 5.55
C LYS A 118 -17.05 11.26 6.03
N PHE A 119 -15.90 10.91 5.47
CA PHE A 119 -14.63 11.61 5.71
C PHE A 119 -14.48 12.68 4.64
N THR A 120 -14.49 13.95 5.04
CA THR A 120 -14.50 15.08 4.09
C THR A 120 -13.28 15.97 4.18
N CYS A 121 -12.50 15.87 5.26
CA CYS A 121 -11.26 16.63 5.38
C CYS A 121 -10.24 15.92 6.28
N ILE A 122 -8.97 15.96 5.86
CA ILE A 122 -7.81 15.59 6.67
C ILE A 122 -6.91 16.81 6.85
N LYS A 123 -6.37 16.94 8.05
CA LYS A 123 -5.33 17.92 8.40
C LYS A 123 -4.23 17.25 9.24
N PRO A 124 -3.02 17.82 9.26
CA PRO A 124 -2.07 17.48 10.31
C PRO A 124 -2.66 17.85 11.67
N SER A 125 -2.30 17.07 12.69
CA SER A 125 -2.68 17.36 14.08
C SER A 125 -1.56 18.14 14.75
N ASP A 126 -1.88 19.00 15.73
CA ASP A 126 -0.87 19.70 16.53
C ASP A 126 0.15 18.76 17.20
N LYS A 127 -0.23 17.50 17.41
CA LYS A 127 0.63 16.46 18.00
C LYS A 127 1.49 15.72 16.96
N CYS A 128 1.12 15.79 15.68
CA CYS A 128 1.67 14.94 14.64
C CYS A 128 2.19 15.77 13.45
N ILE A 129 3.48 15.64 13.14
CA ILE A 129 4.13 16.37 12.03
C ILE A 129 3.53 16.02 10.66
N GLY A 130 2.98 14.81 10.49
CA GLY A 130 2.40 14.34 9.23
C GLY A 130 0.86 14.34 9.23
N LEU A 131 0.28 14.08 8.04
CA LEU A 131 -1.16 13.87 7.91
C LEU A 131 -1.59 12.65 8.73
N ASN A 132 -2.65 12.83 9.52
CA ASN A 132 -3.27 11.76 10.29
C ASN A 132 -4.54 11.29 9.58
N LEU A 133 -4.54 10.04 9.12
CA LEU A 133 -5.70 9.42 8.50
C LEU A 133 -6.65 8.89 9.58
N ASP A 134 -7.38 9.79 10.24
CA ASP A 134 -8.20 9.46 11.42
C ASP A 134 -9.28 8.40 11.17
N TRP A 135 -9.65 8.13 9.91
CA TRP A 135 -10.56 7.03 9.60
C TRP A 135 -10.04 5.66 10.03
N TRP A 136 -8.73 5.43 10.05
CA TRP A 136 -8.16 4.16 10.54
C TRP A 136 -8.47 3.94 12.02
N ASN A 137 -8.60 5.00 12.80
CA ASN A 137 -8.96 4.92 14.21
C ASN A 137 -10.46 4.64 14.41
N LYS A 138 -11.31 5.10 13.48
CA LYS A 138 -12.76 4.82 13.51
C LYS A 138 -13.10 3.41 13.04
N PHE A 139 -12.27 2.87 12.15
CA PHE A 139 -12.38 1.52 11.63
C PHE A 139 -11.77 0.51 12.60
N LYS A 140 -12.58 -0.06 13.50
CA LYS A 140 -12.13 -1.00 14.54
C LYS A 140 -11.30 -2.13 13.95
N ASN A 141 -10.06 -2.29 14.45
CA ASN A 141 -9.08 -3.30 14.04
C ASN A 141 -8.74 -3.34 12.55
N SER A 142 -9.15 -2.34 11.77
CA SER A 142 -9.04 -2.38 10.32
C SER A 142 -7.60 -2.42 9.83
N GLY A 143 -6.67 -1.69 10.46
CA GLY A 143 -5.26 -1.71 10.07
C GLY A 143 -4.64 -3.11 10.17
N PHE A 144 -5.03 -3.85 11.21
CA PHE A 144 -4.61 -5.24 11.40
C PHE A 144 -5.24 -6.18 10.37
N ILE A 145 -6.54 -6.05 10.13
CA ILE A 145 -7.28 -6.84 9.13
C ILE A 145 -6.69 -6.59 7.74
N TYR A 146 -6.49 -5.33 7.37
CA TYR A 146 -5.83 -4.89 6.14
C TYR A 146 -4.45 -5.56 5.99
N LEU A 147 -3.60 -5.49 7.03
CA LEU A 147 -2.26 -6.03 6.99
C LEU A 147 -2.26 -7.55 6.80
N ILE A 148 -3.09 -8.27 7.57
CA ILE A 148 -3.22 -9.73 7.44
C ILE A 148 -3.71 -10.12 6.05
N THR A 149 -4.75 -9.45 5.55
CA THR A 149 -5.28 -9.71 4.22
C THR A 149 -4.19 -9.51 3.16
N LEU A 150 -3.48 -8.38 3.21
CA LEU A 150 -2.42 -8.09 2.25
C LEU A 150 -1.30 -9.13 2.30
N LEU A 151 -0.80 -9.48 3.49
CA LEU A 151 0.25 -10.49 3.66
C LEU A 151 -0.21 -11.88 3.21
N ALA A 152 -1.44 -12.26 3.53
CA ALA A 152 -2.02 -13.54 3.09
C ALA A 152 -2.09 -13.60 1.55
N ILE A 153 -2.60 -12.55 0.89
CA ILE A 153 -2.66 -12.48 -0.57
C ILE A 153 -1.26 -12.61 -1.20
N ILE A 154 -0.26 -11.89 -0.66
CA ILE A 154 1.13 -11.98 -1.14
C ILE A 154 1.67 -13.41 -0.99
N LEU A 155 1.55 -14.02 0.19
CA LEU A 155 2.09 -15.36 0.45
C LEU A 155 1.38 -16.45 -0.36
N LEU A 156 0.08 -16.32 -0.56
CA LEU A 156 -0.72 -17.29 -1.32
C LEU A 156 -0.44 -17.21 -2.82
N LEU A 157 -0.30 -16.01 -3.39
CA LEU A 157 -0.31 -15.80 -4.84
C LEU A 157 1.03 -15.35 -5.46
N VAL A 158 2.00 -14.82 -4.71
CA VAL A 158 3.28 -14.41 -5.30
C VAL A 158 4.22 -15.60 -5.43
N ARG A 159 4.78 -15.79 -6.63
CA ARG A 159 5.84 -16.78 -6.89
C ARG A 159 7.00 -16.16 -7.68
N PRO A 160 8.26 -16.53 -7.39
CA PRO A 160 8.72 -17.54 -6.42
C PRO A 160 8.47 -17.13 -4.94
N MET A 161 8.42 -18.14 -4.05
CA MET A 161 8.14 -17.93 -2.63
C MET A 161 9.16 -17.01 -1.94
N SER A 162 10.41 -16.97 -2.43
CA SER A 162 11.44 -16.06 -1.95
C SER A 162 11.03 -14.59 -2.10
N ILE A 163 10.41 -14.21 -3.22
CA ILE A 163 9.90 -12.84 -3.44
C ILE A 163 8.69 -12.56 -2.54
N ALA A 164 7.81 -13.54 -2.35
CA ALA A 164 6.67 -13.41 -1.44
C ALA A 164 7.13 -13.15 0.00
N ILE A 165 8.06 -13.97 0.50
CA ILE A 165 8.64 -13.82 1.84
C ILE A 165 9.37 -12.49 1.98
N PHE A 166 10.22 -12.14 1.02
CA PHE A 166 10.92 -10.86 1.00
C PHE A 166 9.95 -9.67 1.10
N SER A 167 8.90 -9.68 0.29
CA SER A 167 7.90 -8.60 0.25
C SER A 167 7.14 -8.49 1.57
N SER A 168 6.71 -9.62 2.13
CA SER A 168 6.04 -9.67 3.43
C SER A 168 6.93 -9.18 4.56
N LEU A 169 8.18 -9.62 4.61
CA LEU A 169 9.15 -9.16 5.62
C LEU A 169 9.42 -7.66 5.49
N PHE A 170 9.56 -7.16 4.26
CA PHE A 170 9.79 -5.74 4.03
C PHE A 170 8.63 -4.88 4.54
N ILE A 171 7.38 -5.29 4.28
CA ILE A 171 6.18 -4.60 4.80
C ILE A 171 6.16 -4.62 6.34
N ILE A 172 6.45 -5.77 6.96
CA ILE A 172 6.47 -5.91 8.42
C ILE A 172 7.56 -5.04 9.04
N ILE A 173 8.79 -5.11 8.52
CA ILE A 173 9.93 -4.31 9.00
C ILE A 173 9.62 -2.83 8.87
N ALA A 174 9.05 -2.40 7.74
CA ALA A 174 8.66 -1.01 7.54
C ALA A 174 7.62 -0.54 8.56
N LEU A 175 6.62 -1.37 8.86
CA LEU A 175 5.63 -1.07 9.90
C LEU A 175 6.29 -0.95 11.28
N LEU A 176 7.17 -1.90 11.65
CA LEU A 176 7.86 -1.88 12.94
C LEU A 176 8.75 -0.64 13.10
N ILE A 177 9.47 -0.27 12.04
CA ILE A 177 10.27 0.96 12.00
C ILE A 177 9.35 2.18 12.14
N SER A 178 8.23 2.21 11.41
CA SER A 178 7.24 3.30 11.50
C SER A 178 6.74 3.47 12.95
N MET A 179 6.35 2.38 13.60
CA MET A 179 5.86 2.40 14.99
C MET A 179 6.93 2.85 15.99
N LYS A 180 8.21 2.50 15.76
CA LYS A 180 9.30 2.87 16.67
C LYS A 180 9.68 4.34 16.58
N PHE A 181 9.74 4.89 15.36
CA PHE A 181 10.24 6.24 15.12
C PHE A 181 9.15 7.31 15.09
N TYR A 182 7.88 6.92 14.89
CA TYR A 182 6.77 7.85 14.78
C TYR A 182 5.71 7.54 15.83
N SER A 183 5.73 8.33 16.91
CA SER A 183 4.82 8.24 18.06
C SER A 183 3.36 8.58 17.73
N CYS A 184 3.10 9.17 16.57
CA CYS A 184 1.83 9.73 16.16
C CYS A 184 1.29 8.97 14.95
N ASN A 185 0.43 7.98 15.21
CA ASN A 185 -0.30 7.18 14.21
C ASN A 185 0.51 6.70 12.99
N SER A 186 1.69 6.11 13.20
CA SER A 186 2.46 5.22 12.29
C SER A 186 2.52 5.48 10.77
N PRO A 187 2.59 6.69 10.18
CA PRO A 187 2.30 6.76 8.76
C PRO A 187 3.52 7.21 7.92
N SER A 188 4.50 7.98 8.41
CA SER A 188 5.50 8.69 7.58
C SER A 188 6.46 7.77 6.81
N MET A 189 6.83 6.60 7.36
CA MET A 189 7.70 5.67 6.64
C MET A 189 7.02 5.07 5.40
N TRP A 190 5.69 4.94 5.40
CA TRP A 190 4.94 4.47 4.23
C TRP A 190 5.08 5.39 3.02
N CYS A 191 5.32 6.69 3.26
CA CYS A 191 5.60 7.67 2.22
C CYS A 191 6.85 7.30 1.41
N LEU A 192 7.93 6.92 2.09
CA LEU A 192 9.21 6.59 1.46
C LEU A 192 9.29 5.12 1.06
N LEU A 193 8.47 4.27 1.66
CA LEU A 193 8.43 2.83 1.41
C LEU A 193 8.21 2.51 -0.07
N VAL A 194 7.29 3.22 -0.71
CA VAL A 194 6.95 3.05 -2.13
C VAL A 194 8.11 3.37 -3.08
N VAL A 195 9.06 4.21 -2.63
CA VAL A 195 10.26 4.58 -3.41
C VAL A 195 11.38 3.57 -3.16
N VAL A 196 11.53 3.13 -1.91
CA VAL A 196 12.64 2.27 -1.50
C VAL A 196 12.40 0.80 -1.86
N TYR A 197 11.15 0.32 -1.79
CA TYR A 197 10.84 -1.07 -2.08
C TYR A 197 11.31 -1.56 -3.46
N PRO A 198 11.00 -0.87 -4.59
CA PRO A 198 11.41 -1.35 -5.91
C PRO A 198 12.93 -1.48 -6.06
N LEU A 199 13.68 -0.56 -5.44
CA LEU A 199 15.14 -0.60 -5.43
C LEU A 199 15.65 -1.84 -4.68
N PHE A 200 15.13 -2.08 -3.47
CA PHE A 200 15.53 -3.21 -2.66
C PHE A 200 15.13 -4.55 -3.28
N LEU A 201 13.95 -4.65 -3.89
CA LEU A 201 13.55 -5.84 -4.63
C LEU A 201 14.46 -6.09 -5.84
N THR A 202 14.84 -5.03 -6.56
CA THR A 202 15.77 -5.13 -7.69
C THR A 202 17.12 -5.70 -7.26
N LEU A 203 17.68 -5.16 -6.18
CA LEU A 203 18.94 -5.62 -5.60
C LEU A 203 18.82 -7.07 -5.13
N PHE A 204 17.75 -7.42 -4.41
CA PHE A 204 17.50 -8.76 -3.90
C PHE A 204 17.49 -9.81 -5.02
N VAL A 205 16.75 -9.56 -6.10
CA VAL A 205 16.66 -10.49 -7.24
C VAL A 205 17.99 -10.60 -7.98
N LYS A 206 18.69 -9.49 -8.23
CA LYS A 206 19.95 -9.49 -8.99
C LYS A 206 21.10 -10.11 -8.20
N ILE A 207 21.26 -9.75 -6.91
CA ILE A 207 22.36 -10.24 -6.06
C ILE A 207 22.21 -11.74 -5.80
N LEU A 208 20.98 -12.18 -5.46
CA LEU A 208 20.74 -13.59 -5.14
C LEU A 208 20.44 -14.46 -6.38
N LYS A 209 20.50 -13.88 -7.58
CA LYS A 209 20.25 -14.55 -8.87
C LYS A 209 18.95 -15.35 -8.86
N ILE A 210 17.90 -14.78 -8.28
CA ILE A 210 16.59 -15.44 -8.18
C ILE A 210 16.00 -15.56 -9.58
N LYS A 211 15.60 -16.78 -9.96
CA LYS A 211 14.82 -17.01 -11.19
C LYS A 211 13.38 -16.55 -10.93
N VAL A 212 12.95 -15.54 -11.67
CA VAL A 212 11.60 -14.94 -11.58
C VAL A 212 10.81 -15.26 -12.83
#